data_AF-A0A1G9HE16-F1
#
_entry.id   AF-A0A1G9HE16-F1
#
_cell.length_a   1.000
_cell.length_b   1.000
_cell.length_c   1.000
_cell.angle_alpha   90.00
_cell.angle_beta   90.00
_cell.angle_gamma   90.00
#
_symmetry.space_group_name_H-M   'P 1'
#
loop_
_entity.id
_entity.type
_entity.pdbx_description
1 polymer ?
#
loop_
_entity_poly.entity_id
_entity_poly.type
_entity_poly.pdbx_seq_one_letter_code
_entity_poly.pdbx_strand_id
1 'polypeptide(L)'
;MSPVTKGICIVMMAWLVAGCANTEPRPVSAKDEPPTEQAAAVAYYVAKLPDRDYVETYGDADNPRPWYTAAEALGEIGKPAIPALVERLDSDDGYELMLALYAMMLASQDPTLQTETGGDFLRLGTVLSEDTNPANRRLALAWWLRYRHLWP
;
A
#
# COMPACT_ATOMS: atom_id res chain seq x y z
N MET A 1 40.33 55.52 -6.37
CA MET A 1 39.64 55.93 -5.13
C MET A 1 39.72 54.81 -4.12
N SER A 2 40.47 55.02 -3.04
CA SER A 2 40.33 54.25 -1.79
C SER A 2 39.48 55.07 -0.81
N PRO A 3 38.98 54.47 0.28
CA PRO A 3 39.61 54.84 1.54
C PRO A 3 39.98 53.64 2.41
N VAL A 4 41.09 53.88 3.10
CA VAL A 4 41.70 53.18 4.22
C VAL A 4 40.97 53.57 5.51
N THR A 5 40.71 52.62 6.42
CA THR A 5 40.88 52.87 7.88
C THR A 5 41.28 51.58 8.60
N LYS A 6 42.36 51.70 9.37
CA LYS A 6 43.06 50.70 10.20
C LYS A 6 42.34 50.43 11.51
N GLY A 7 42.59 49.28 12.15
CA GLY A 7 42.45 49.19 13.60
C GLY A 7 42.51 47.81 14.26
N ILE A 8 43.72 47.42 14.69
CA ILE A 8 44.02 46.78 15.99
C ILE A 8 43.92 45.25 16.11
N CYS A 9 45.09 44.71 16.46
CA CYS A 9 45.41 43.37 16.93
C CYS A 9 44.57 42.93 18.14
N ILE A 10 44.13 41.66 18.14
CA ILE A 10 44.10 40.85 19.35
C ILE A 10 44.73 39.49 19.02
N VAL A 11 45.91 39.27 19.59
CA VAL A 11 46.48 37.96 19.82
C VAL A 11 45.74 37.35 21.01
N MET A 12 45.13 36.20 20.83
CA MET A 12 44.69 35.19 21.82
C MET A 12 43.60 34.37 21.13
N MET A 13 43.53 33.05 21.18
CA MET A 13 44.09 32.08 22.09
C MET A 13 43.93 30.73 21.39
N ALA A 14 44.88 29.83 21.59
CA ALA A 14 44.70 28.41 21.26
C ALA A 14 43.53 27.81 22.08
N TRP A 15 43.22 26.54 21.76
CA TRP A 15 42.26 25.62 22.41
C TRP A 15 40.82 25.78 21.88
N LEU A 16 40.14 24.78 21.33
CA LEU A 16 40.10 23.34 21.57
C LEU A 16 39.72 22.63 20.27
N VAL A 17 40.34 21.49 19.95
CA VAL A 17 39.80 20.54 18.98
C VAL A 17 38.63 19.84 19.68
N ALA A 18 37.40 20.14 19.28
CA ALA A 18 36.26 19.27 19.49
C ALA A 18 35.79 18.86 18.11
N GLY A 19 36.00 17.58 17.78
CA GLY A 19 35.69 17.04 16.46
C GLY A 19 34.22 17.22 16.15
N CYS A 20 33.92 18.07 15.16
CA CYS A 20 32.75 17.87 14.34
C CYS A 20 32.99 16.55 13.61
N ALA A 21 32.46 15.45 14.14
CA ALA A 21 32.23 14.28 13.33
C ALA A 21 31.34 14.75 12.18
N ASN A 22 31.95 15.00 11.02
CA ASN A 22 31.25 14.97 9.74
C ASN A 22 30.77 13.53 9.59
N THR A 23 29.64 13.21 10.19
CA THR A 23 28.89 12.02 9.82
C THR A 23 28.29 12.36 8.47
N GLU A 24 29.05 12.09 7.41
CA GLU A 24 28.47 11.94 6.09
C GLU A 24 27.30 10.95 6.27
N PRO A 25 26.05 11.33 5.93
CA PRO A 25 24.94 10.40 6.05
C PRO A 25 25.24 9.23 5.10
N ARG A 26 25.58 8.09 5.70
CA ARG A 26 25.65 6.81 4.98
C ARG A 26 24.28 6.62 4.33
N PRO A 27 24.22 6.24 3.04
CA PRO A 27 22.95 5.94 2.42
C PRO A 27 22.34 4.76 3.18
N VAL A 28 21.27 5.03 3.93
CA VAL A 28 20.49 3.96 4.55
C VAL A 28 19.90 3.16 3.40
N SER A 29 20.22 1.87 3.35
CA SER A 29 19.63 0.97 2.38
C SER A 29 18.13 0.91 2.67
N ALA A 30 17.28 1.27 1.71
CA ALA A 30 15.83 1.33 1.88
C ALA A 30 15.19 -0.01 2.35
N LYS A 31 15.95 -1.10 2.37
CA LYS A 31 15.54 -2.42 2.90
C LYS A 31 15.59 -2.54 4.43
N ASP A 32 16.25 -1.62 5.13
CA ASP A 32 16.45 -1.70 6.58
C ASP A 32 15.50 -0.79 7.38
N GLU A 33 14.67 0.03 6.72
CA GLU A 33 13.64 0.81 7.39
C GLU A 33 12.41 -0.07 7.71
N PRO A 34 11.86 0.01 8.93
CA PRO A 34 10.66 -0.73 9.28
C PRO A 34 9.50 -0.34 8.36
N PRO A 35 8.62 -1.27 7.98
CA PRO A 35 7.46 -0.95 7.17
C PRO A 35 6.63 0.15 7.82
N THR A 36 6.05 1.02 7.00
CA THR A 36 5.02 1.94 7.50
C THR A 36 3.86 1.13 8.10
N GLU A 37 3.14 1.74 9.04
CA GLU A 37 1.98 1.09 9.67
C GLU A 37 0.94 0.63 8.64
N GLN A 38 0.71 1.43 7.59
CA GLN A 38 -0.18 1.07 6.49
C GLN A 38 0.35 -0.11 5.68
N ALA A 39 1.65 -0.14 5.34
CA ALA A 39 2.24 -1.27 4.62
C ALA A 39 2.19 -2.55 5.45
N ALA A 40 2.42 -2.46 6.77
CA ALA A 40 2.27 -3.56 7.69
C ALA A 40 0.81 -4.06 7.76
N ALA A 41 -0.18 -3.14 7.77
CA ALA A 41 -1.59 -3.49 7.73
C ALA A 41 -1.98 -4.21 6.43
N VAL A 42 -1.52 -3.72 5.26
CA VAL A 42 -1.73 -4.39 3.97
C VAL A 42 -1.16 -5.81 4.03
N ALA A 43 0.09 -5.96 4.46
CA ALA A 43 0.73 -7.28 4.55
C ALA A 43 -0.03 -8.22 5.50
N TYR A 44 -0.49 -7.71 6.65
CA TYR A 44 -1.27 -8.47 7.60
C TYR A 44 -2.58 -9.00 7.00
N TYR A 45 -3.38 -8.13 6.38
CA TYR A 45 -4.66 -8.55 5.81
C TYR A 45 -4.51 -9.41 4.56
N VAL A 46 -3.49 -9.17 3.72
CA VAL A 46 -3.18 -10.06 2.59
C VAL A 46 -2.86 -11.46 3.08
N ALA A 47 -2.07 -11.59 4.15
CA ALA A 47 -1.78 -12.89 4.76
C ALA A 47 -3.01 -13.60 5.35
N LYS A 48 -4.11 -12.87 5.58
CA LYS A 48 -5.39 -13.42 6.06
C LYS A 48 -6.37 -13.81 4.96
N LEU A 49 -6.13 -13.46 3.69
CA LEU A 49 -7.00 -13.85 2.58
C LEU A 49 -7.21 -15.38 2.43
N PRO A 50 -6.20 -16.26 2.62
CA PRO A 50 -6.44 -17.71 2.53
C PRO A 50 -7.06 -18.32 3.81
N ASP A 51 -7.14 -17.55 4.91
CA ASP A 51 -7.64 -17.99 6.22
C ASP A 51 -9.18 -18.00 6.22
N ARG A 52 -9.76 -19.17 5.95
CA ARG A 52 -11.23 -19.36 5.86
C ARG A 52 -11.96 -19.16 7.19
N ASP A 53 -11.23 -19.19 8.30
CA ASP A 53 -11.77 -18.95 9.63
C ASP A 53 -11.68 -17.46 10.02
N TYR A 54 -10.94 -16.65 9.24
CA TYR A 54 -10.85 -15.20 9.41
C TYR A 54 -12.01 -14.47 8.72
N VAL A 55 -13.22 -14.90 9.03
CA VAL A 55 -14.47 -14.34 8.53
C VAL A 55 -15.42 -14.08 9.69
N GLU A 56 -16.14 -12.98 9.61
CA GLU A 56 -17.26 -12.72 10.51
C GLU A 56 -18.57 -13.13 9.84
N THR A 57 -19.64 -13.21 10.62
CA THR A 57 -20.99 -13.45 10.11
C THR A 57 -21.89 -12.35 10.64
N TYR A 58 -22.64 -11.74 9.74
CA TYR A 58 -23.68 -10.77 10.08
C TYR A 58 -25.04 -11.26 9.58
N GLY A 59 -26.10 -10.59 10.03
CA GLY A 59 -27.48 -11.04 9.81
C GLY A 59 -28.02 -11.81 11.00
N ASP A 60 -29.17 -12.44 10.81
CA ASP A 60 -29.84 -13.27 11.82
C ASP A 60 -29.57 -14.76 11.59
N ALA A 61 -30.07 -15.59 12.50
CA ALA A 61 -29.87 -17.04 12.46
C ALA A 61 -30.49 -17.70 11.21
N ASP A 62 -31.52 -17.09 10.63
CA ASP A 62 -32.23 -17.62 9.46
C ASP A 62 -31.55 -17.21 8.14
N ASN A 63 -30.77 -16.14 8.16
CA ASN A 63 -30.14 -15.57 6.99
C ASN A 63 -28.72 -15.03 7.26
N PRO A 64 -27.77 -15.91 7.66
CA PRO A 64 -26.40 -15.51 7.89
C PRO A 64 -25.73 -15.06 6.59
N ARG A 65 -24.91 -14.03 6.67
CA ARG A 65 -24.12 -13.48 5.58
C ARG A 65 -22.64 -13.44 6.00
N PRO A 66 -21.72 -13.99 5.19
CA PRO A 66 -20.30 -13.88 5.50
C PRO A 66 -19.84 -12.42 5.35
N TRP A 67 -19.03 -11.97 6.28
CA TRP A 67 -18.27 -10.74 6.22
C TRP A 67 -16.78 -11.09 6.07
N TYR A 68 -16.21 -10.81 4.90
CA TYR A 68 -14.84 -11.17 4.58
C TYR A 68 -13.86 -10.15 5.17
N THR A 69 -13.63 -10.21 6.48
CA THR A 69 -12.92 -9.20 7.28
C THR A 69 -11.63 -8.70 6.65
N ALA A 70 -10.77 -9.60 6.16
CA ALA A 70 -9.52 -9.22 5.51
C ALA A 70 -9.73 -8.44 4.19
N ALA A 71 -10.68 -8.87 3.36
CA ALA A 71 -10.95 -8.23 2.08
C ALA A 71 -11.58 -6.84 2.25
N GLU A 72 -12.50 -6.70 3.21
CA GLU A 72 -13.13 -5.42 3.58
C GLU A 72 -12.07 -4.44 4.11
N ALA A 73 -11.20 -4.89 5.01
CA ALA A 73 -10.13 -4.05 5.55
C ALA A 73 -9.13 -3.59 4.46
N LEU A 74 -8.80 -4.44 3.50
CA LEU A 74 -7.98 -4.06 2.34
C LEU A 74 -8.71 -3.08 1.42
N GLY A 75 -10.03 -3.22 1.29
CA GLY A 75 -10.90 -2.28 0.58
C GLY A 75 -10.85 -0.88 1.21
N GLU A 76 -10.99 -0.80 2.53
CA GLU A 76 -10.89 0.44 3.32
C GLU A 76 -9.49 1.07 3.24
N ILE A 77 -8.43 0.26 3.18
CA ILE A 77 -7.07 0.78 2.94
C ILE A 77 -6.99 1.45 1.56
N GLY A 78 -7.66 0.89 0.54
CA GLY A 78 -7.81 1.55 -0.75
C GLY A 78 -6.58 1.41 -1.67
N LYS A 79 -6.24 2.49 -2.38
CA LYS A 79 -5.15 2.55 -3.39
C LYS A 79 -3.84 1.86 -2.97
N PRO A 80 -3.34 1.99 -1.73
CA PRO A 80 -2.10 1.33 -1.29
C PRO A 80 -2.16 -0.21 -1.27
N ALA A 81 -3.34 -0.82 -1.15
CA ALA A 81 -3.49 -2.27 -1.12
C ALA A 81 -3.42 -2.92 -2.52
N ILE A 82 -3.70 -2.15 -3.58
CA ILE A 82 -3.84 -2.66 -4.96
C ILE A 82 -2.62 -3.46 -5.43
N PRO A 83 -1.36 -3.01 -5.27
CA PRO A 83 -0.21 -3.78 -5.73
C PRO A 83 -0.10 -5.17 -5.08
N ALA A 84 -0.33 -5.25 -3.76
CA ALA A 84 -0.26 -6.53 -3.05
C ALA A 84 -1.42 -7.47 -3.44
N LEU A 85 -2.61 -6.92 -3.68
CA LEU A 85 -3.77 -7.67 -4.18
C LEU A 85 -3.54 -8.21 -5.61
N VAL A 86 -2.85 -7.44 -6.46
CA VAL A 86 -2.47 -7.88 -7.81
C VAL A 86 -1.58 -9.12 -7.76
N GLU A 87 -0.64 -9.21 -6.82
CA GLU A 87 0.18 -10.42 -6.65
C GLU A 87 -0.65 -11.65 -6.30
N ARG A 88 -1.76 -11.47 -5.57
CA ARG A 88 -2.67 -12.58 -5.20
C ARG A 88 -3.55 -13.04 -6.35
N LEU A 89 -3.59 -12.30 -7.47
CA LEU A 89 -4.31 -12.74 -8.66
C LEU A 89 -3.70 -13.99 -9.28
N ASP A 90 -2.46 -14.36 -8.95
CA ASP A 90 -1.83 -15.59 -9.40
C ASP A 90 -1.98 -16.76 -8.42
N SER A 91 -2.77 -16.62 -7.36
CA SER A 91 -3.01 -17.71 -6.41
C SER A 91 -3.67 -18.93 -7.09
N ASP A 92 -3.23 -20.12 -6.66
CA ASP A 92 -3.83 -21.41 -6.99
C ASP A 92 -4.97 -21.80 -6.03
N ASP A 93 -5.11 -21.08 -4.90
CA ASP A 93 -6.27 -21.23 -4.00
C ASP A 93 -7.44 -20.38 -4.54
N GLY A 94 -8.50 -21.06 -4.97
CA GLY A 94 -9.71 -20.42 -5.50
C GLY A 94 -10.36 -19.45 -4.50
N TYR A 95 -10.33 -19.76 -3.21
CA TYR A 95 -10.88 -18.89 -2.17
C TYR A 95 -10.04 -17.63 -1.99
N GLU A 96 -8.71 -17.77 -1.90
CA GLU A 96 -7.79 -16.64 -1.78
C GLU A 96 -7.94 -15.70 -2.99
N LEU A 97 -7.97 -16.27 -4.19
CA LEU A 97 -8.18 -15.53 -5.43
C LEU A 97 -9.51 -14.78 -5.44
N MET A 98 -10.59 -15.44 -5.02
CA MET A 98 -11.92 -14.83 -4.93
C MET A 98 -11.89 -13.61 -3.99
N LEU A 99 -11.29 -13.74 -2.81
CA LEU A 99 -11.19 -12.62 -1.86
C LEU A 99 -10.23 -11.53 -2.31
N ALA A 100 -9.13 -11.87 -2.99
CA ALA A 100 -8.24 -10.89 -3.58
C ALA A 100 -8.94 -10.04 -4.65
N LEU A 101 -9.76 -10.69 -5.51
CA LEU A 101 -10.58 -10.02 -6.50
C LEU A 101 -11.61 -9.10 -5.86
N TYR A 102 -12.31 -9.58 -4.83
CA TYR A 102 -13.28 -8.80 -4.07
C TYR A 102 -12.63 -7.58 -3.40
N ALA A 103 -11.53 -7.78 -2.68
CA ALA A 103 -10.76 -6.72 -2.05
C ALA A 103 -10.25 -5.70 -3.08
N MET A 104 -9.77 -6.14 -4.24
CA MET A 104 -9.28 -5.26 -5.30
C MET A 104 -10.41 -4.41 -5.90
N MET A 105 -11.63 -4.97 -6.03
CA MET A 105 -12.82 -4.24 -6.43
C MET A 105 -13.14 -3.12 -5.42
N LEU A 106 -13.16 -3.43 -4.12
CA LEU A 106 -13.39 -2.45 -3.06
C LEU A 106 -12.29 -1.38 -3.04
N ALA A 107 -11.02 -1.79 -2.99
CA ALA A 107 -9.87 -0.89 -2.91
C ALA A 107 -9.77 0.05 -4.13
N SER A 108 -10.23 -0.40 -5.30
CA SER A 108 -10.25 0.44 -6.51
C SER A 108 -11.24 1.61 -6.44
N GLN A 109 -12.17 1.58 -5.48
CA GLN A 109 -13.12 2.64 -5.21
C GLN A 109 -12.59 3.69 -4.24
N ASP A 110 -11.31 3.63 -3.84
CA ASP A 110 -10.65 4.70 -3.11
C ASP A 110 -10.89 6.07 -3.79
N PRO A 111 -11.33 7.12 -3.06
CA PRO A 111 -11.66 8.42 -3.66
C PRO A 111 -10.48 9.09 -4.39
N THR A 112 -9.26 8.90 -3.90
CA THR A 112 -8.05 9.48 -4.54
C THR A 112 -7.80 8.78 -5.85
N LEU A 113 -7.82 7.44 -5.85
CA LEU A 113 -7.67 6.64 -7.05
C LEU A 113 -8.78 6.92 -8.07
N GLN A 114 -10.05 7.00 -7.65
CA GLN A 114 -11.15 7.36 -8.55
C GLN A 114 -10.95 8.76 -9.17
N THR A 115 -10.34 9.70 -8.45
CA THR A 115 -10.01 11.01 -9.03
C THR A 115 -8.94 10.89 -10.12
N GLU A 116 -7.92 10.08 -9.89
CA GLU A 116 -6.82 9.84 -10.84
C GLU A 116 -7.24 9.03 -12.07
N THR A 117 -8.22 8.11 -11.92
CA THR A 117 -8.74 7.28 -13.02
C THR A 117 -9.89 7.92 -13.79
N GLY A 118 -10.32 9.13 -13.41
CA GLY A 118 -11.48 9.81 -14.01
C GLY A 118 -12.82 9.15 -13.66
N GLY A 119 -12.91 8.52 -12.49
CA GLY A 119 -14.08 7.84 -11.97
C GLY A 119 -14.19 6.36 -12.36
N ASP A 120 -13.19 5.81 -13.04
CA ASP A 120 -13.16 4.37 -13.34
C ASP A 120 -12.65 3.56 -12.14
N PHE A 121 -13.26 2.41 -11.91
CA PHE A 121 -12.87 1.47 -10.85
C PHE A 121 -13.11 0.04 -11.34
N LEU A 122 -12.48 -0.93 -10.68
CA LEU A 122 -12.62 -2.33 -11.05
C LEU A 122 -14.07 -2.76 -10.82
N ARG A 123 -14.74 -3.24 -11.86
CA ARG A 123 -16.08 -3.82 -11.79
C ARG A 123 -15.99 -5.30 -12.09
N LEU A 124 -16.41 -6.14 -11.14
CA LEU A 124 -16.56 -7.58 -11.35
C LEU A 124 -17.94 -7.87 -11.95
N GLY A 125 -18.02 -8.89 -12.81
CA GLY A 125 -19.19 -9.11 -13.67
C GLY A 125 -20.29 -10.00 -13.08
N THR A 126 -20.07 -10.60 -11.90
CA THR A 126 -20.87 -11.74 -11.42
C THR A 126 -20.97 -11.79 -9.89
N VAL A 127 -21.79 -12.73 -9.39
CA VAL A 127 -21.75 -13.20 -8.00
C VAL A 127 -20.32 -13.62 -7.65
N LEU A 128 -19.89 -13.30 -6.43
CA LEU A 128 -18.58 -13.66 -5.91
C LEU A 128 -18.56 -15.16 -5.57
N SER A 129 -17.97 -15.98 -6.43
CA SER A 129 -17.74 -17.41 -6.22
C SER A 129 -16.47 -17.88 -6.93
N GLU A 130 -15.89 -18.99 -6.47
CA GLU A 130 -14.67 -19.55 -7.06
C GLU A 130 -14.81 -19.85 -8.57
N ASP A 131 -15.99 -20.32 -9.01
CA ASP A 131 -16.28 -20.62 -10.42
C ASP A 131 -16.18 -19.39 -11.34
N THR A 132 -16.39 -18.19 -10.79
CA THR A 132 -16.34 -16.94 -11.56
C THR A 132 -14.95 -16.31 -11.58
N ASN A 133 -14.02 -16.82 -10.78
CA ASN A 133 -12.67 -16.29 -10.66
C ASN A 133 -11.94 -16.16 -12.01
N PRO A 134 -12.00 -17.12 -12.97
CA PRO A 134 -11.31 -16.94 -14.24
C PRO A 134 -11.79 -15.72 -15.03
N ALA A 135 -13.09 -15.40 -14.96
CA ALA A 135 -13.64 -14.21 -15.61
C ALA A 135 -13.26 -12.93 -14.86
N ASN A 136 -13.40 -12.93 -13.54
CA ASN A 136 -13.08 -11.78 -12.69
C ASN A 136 -11.57 -11.47 -12.69
N ARG A 137 -10.69 -12.48 -12.72
CA ARG A 137 -9.24 -12.33 -12.89
C ARG A 137 -8.88 -11.61 -14.19
N ARG A 138 -9.55 -11.94 -15.31
CA ARG A 138 -9.34 -11.23 -16.58
C ARG A 138 -9.74 -9.76 -16.49
N LEU A 139 -10.85 -9.44 -15.81
CA LEU A 139 -11.29 -8.06 -15.60
C LEU A 139 -10.30 -7.28 -14.71
N ALA A 140 -9.87 -7.89 -13.61
CA ALA A 140 -8.90 -7.31 -12.69
C ALA A 140 -7.55 -7.03 -13.36
N LEU A 141 -7.01 -8.00 -14.13
CA LEU A 141 -5.76 -7.82 -14.87
C LEU A 141 -5.88 -6.76 -15.97
N ALA A 142 -7.01 -6.70 -16.69
CA ALA A 142 -7.23 -5.67 -17.70
C ALA A 142 -7.29 -4.26 -17.08
N TRP A 143 -7.96 -4.12 -15.93
CA TRP A 143 -8.00 -2.86 -15.18
C TRP A 143 -6.61 -2.48 -14.66
N TRP A 144 -5.87 -3.44 -14.08
CA TRP A 144 -4.49 -3.22 -13.62
C TRP A 144 -3.58 -2.76 -14.74
N LEU A 145 -3.60 -3.42 -15.91
CA LEU A 145 -2.76 -3.04 -17.04
C LEU A 145 -3.02 -1.61 -17.53
N ARG A 146 -4.26 -1.11 -17.40
CA ARG A 146 -4.63 0.27 -17.74
C ARG A 146 -4.03 1.27 -16.77
N TYR A 147 -4.10 1.00 -15.46
CA TYR A 147 -3.81 1.99 -14.42
C TYR A 147 -2.52 1.77 -13.64
N ARG A 148 -1.80 0.67 -13.85
CA ARG A 148 -0.56 0.33 -13.12
C ARG A 148 0.52 1.42 -13.12
N HIS A 149 0.47 2.34 -14.09
CA HIS A 149 1.37 3.50 -14.16
C HIS A 149 1.19 4.48 -12.99
N LEU A 150 0.11 4.36 -12.19
CA LEU A 150 -0.12 5.12 -10.97
C LEU A 150 0.69 4.62 -9.76
N TRP A 151 1.41 3.49 -9.91
CA TRP A 151 2.29 2.92 -8.90
C TRP A 151 3.72 2.80 -9.46
N PRO A 152 4.63 3.75 -9.12
CA PRO A 152 6.01 3.78 -9.61
C PRO A 152 6.93 2.76 -8.94
#